data_AF-A0ABD5T2J7-F1
#
_entry.id   AF-A0ABD5T2J7-F1
#
_cell.length_a   1.000
_cell.length_b   1.000
_cell.length_c   1.000
_cell.angle_alpha   90.00
_cell.angle_beta   90.00
_cell.angle_gamma   90.00
#
_symmetry.space_group_name_H-M   'P 1'
#
loop_
_entity.id
_entity.type
_entity.pdbx_description
1 polymer ?
#
loop_
_entity_poly.entity_id
_entity_poly.type
_entity_poly.pdbx_seq_one_letter_code
_entity_poly.pdbx_strand_id
1 'polypeptide(L)' 'MTRTVWVKADGNVGDWEARKRRITAAIEAGADWVLVDESDVGRVRDLGDIS' A
#
# COMPACT_ATOMS: atom_id res chain seq x y z
N MET A 1 5.28 3.82 24.45
CA MET A 1 5.31 4.53 23.16
C MET A 1 5.10 3.52 22.05
N THR A 2 3.96 3.54 21.36
CA THR A 2 3.74 2.68 20.19
C THR A 2 4.47 3.29 18.99
N ARG A 3 5.21 2.47 18.24
CA ARG A 3 5.85 2.90 16.99
C ARG A 3 4.81 2.74 15.88
N THR A 4 4.74 3.71 14.99
CA THR A 4 3.92 3.63 13.77
C THR A 4 4.82 3.39 12.57
N VAL A 5 4.49 2.41 11.74
CA VAL A 5 5.22 2.02 10.55
C VAL A 5 4.42 2.46 9.31
N TRP A 6 5.10 3.19 8.44
CA TRP A 6 4.56 3.66 7.17
C TRP A 6 5.33 3.04 6.01
N VAL A 7 4.62 2.54 5.00
CA VAL A 7 5.22 2.04 3.77
C VAL A 7 4.79 2.90 2.59
N LYS A 8 5.77 3.49 1.89
CA LYS A 8 5.53 4.21 0.65
C LYS A 8 5.46 3.24 -0.53
N ALA A 9 4.38 3.31 -1.32
CA ALA A 9 4.09 2.46 -2.47
C ALA A 9 3.49 3.26 -3.65
N ASP A 10 3.97 4.49 -3.87
CA ASP A 10 3.58 5.37 -4.97
C ASP A 10 4.34 5.03 -6.28
N GLY A 11 4.15 5.85 -7.32
CA GLY A 11 4.73 5.69 -8.65
C GLY A 11 6.26 5.60 -8.69
N ASN A 12 6.96 5.99 -7.62
CA ASN A 12 8.42 5.82 -7.53
C ASN A 12 8.85 4.36 -7.36
N VAL A 13 7.93 3.47 -6.96
CA VAL A 13 8.19 2.04 -6.80
C VAL A 13 8.21 1.30 -8.15
N GLY A 14 7.58 1.87 -9.17
CA GLY A 14 7.51 1.30 -10.51
C GLY A 14 6.08 1.17 -10.99
N ASP A 15 5.87 0.24 -11.92
CA ASP A 15 4.55 -0.03 -12.47
C ASP A 15 3.57 -0.54 -11.41
N TRP A 16 2.32 -0.67 -11.83
CA TRP A 16 1.28 -1.14 -10.93
C TRP A 16 1.59 -2.52 -10.32
N GLU A 17 2.16 -3.47 -11.07
CA GLU A 17 2.43 -4.80 -10.52
C GLU A 17 3.49 -4.76 -9.43
N ALA A 18 4.50 -3.89 -9.57
CA ALA A 18 5.46 -3.59 -8.51
C ALA A 18 4.80 -2.94 -7.28
N ARG A 19 3.92 -1.95 -7.50
CA ARG A 19 3.18 -1.28 -6.41
C ARG A 19 2.25 -2.24 -5.68
N LYS A 20 1.46 -3.02 -6.40
CA LYS A 20 0.55 -4.05 -5.86
C LYS A 20 1.30 -5.02 -4.94
N ARG A 21 2.43 -5.59 -5.40
CA ARG A 21 3.24 -6.49 -4.56
C ARG A 21 3.70 -5.84 -3.27
N ARG A 22 4.13 -4.57 -3.33
CA ARG A 22 4.59 -3.83 -2.14
C ARG A 22 3.45 -3.49 -1.19
N ILE A 23 2.28 -3.13 -1.71
CA ILE A 23 1.07 -2.83 -0.93
C ILE A 23 0.63 -4.09 -0.18
N THR A 24 0.49 -5.22 -0.88
CA THR A 24 0.12 -6.50 -0.25
C THR A 24 1.12 -6.90 0.83
N ALA A 25 2.42 -6.86 0.53
CA ALA A 25 3.46 -7.22 1.51
C ALA A 25 3.46 -6.29 2.74
N ALA A 26 3.18 -5.00 2.56
CA ALA A 26 3.09 -4.06 3.68
C ALA A 26 1.90 -4.36 4.61
N ILE A 27 0.75 -4.69 4.02
CA ILE A 27 -0.46 -5.07 4.76
C ILE A 27 -0.22 -6.38 5.52
N GLU A 28 0.33 -7.40 4.86
CA GLU A 28 0.64 -8.69 5.48
C GLU A 28 1.70 -8.58 6.59
N ALA A 29 2.62 -7.62 6.48
CA ALA A 29 3.64 -7.34 7.50
C ALA A 29 3.12 -6.50 8.67
N GLY A 30 1.86 -6.05 8.65
CA GLY A 30 1.25 -5.25 9.71
C GLY A 30 1.71 -3.80 9.73
N ALA A 31 2.02 -3.20 8.57
CA ALA A 31 2.22 -1.76 8.48
C ALA A 31 0.94 -1.02 8.90
N ASP A 32 1.08 0.03 9.70
CA ASP A 32 -0.06 0.84 10.12
C ASP A 32 -0.65 1.63 8.94
N TRP A 33 0.19 2.04 8.00
CA TRP A 33 -0.22 2.85 6.85
C TRP A 33 0.56 2.50 5.58
N VAL A 34 -0.13 2.53 4.45
CA VAL A 34 0.47 2.44 3.10
C VAL A 34 0.12 3.69 2.31
N LEU A 35 1.14 4.42 1.86
CA LEU A 35 0.99 5.62 1.04
C LEU A 35 1.02 5.26 -0.44
N VAL A 36 -0.05 5.57 -1.16
CA VAL A 36 -0.21 5.31 -2.61
C VAL A 36 -0.58 6.60 -3.33
N ASP A 37 -0.44 6.61 -4.66
CA ASP A 37 -0.97 7.71 -5.48
C ASP A 37 -2.50 7.72 -5.42
N GLU A 38 -3.09 8.91 -5.53
CA GLU A 38 -4.55 9.09 -5.53
C GLU A 38 -5.23 8.25 -6.63
N SER A 39 -4.61 8.13 -7.80
CA SER A 39 -5.11 7.34 -8.92
C SER A 39 -5.21 5.84 -8.63
N ASP A 40 -4.45 5.35 -7.66
CA ASP A 40 -4.39 3.94 -7.31
C ASP A 40 -5.36 3.56 -6.17
N VAL A 41 -5.93 4.54 -5.46
CA VAL A 41 -6.79 4.30 -4.29
C VAL A 41 -7.96 3.36 -4.59
N GLY A 42 -8.64 3.56 -5.72
CA GLY A 42 -9.76 2.69 -6.13
C GLY A 42 -9.30 1.25 -6.31
N ARG A 43 -8.19 1.05 -7.02
CA ARG A 43 -7.63 -0.27 -7.27
C ARG A 43 -7.10 -0.95 -6.01
N VAL A 44 -6.63 -0.18 -5.02
CA VAL A 44 -6.18 -0.70 -3.73
C VAL A 44 -7.33 -1.19 -2.87
N ARG A 45 -8.48 -0.49 -2.87
CA ARG A 45 -9.69 -0.96 -2.18
C ARG A 45 -10.14 -2.34 -2.69
N ASP A 46 -10.05 -2.54 -4.00
CA ASP A 46 -10.40 -3.81 -4.65
C ASP A 46 -9.43 -4.98 -4.30
N LEU A 47 -8.24 -4.71 -3.76
CA LEU A 47 -7.25 -5.75 -3.45
C LEU A 47 -7.57 -6.55 -2.18
N GLY A 48 -8.38 -6.04 -1.25
CA GLY A 48 -8.46 -6.64 0.08
C GLY A 48 -9.75 -6.42 0.85
N ASP A 49 -10.86 -6.11 0.20
CA ASP A 49 -12.11 -5.74 0.91
C ASP A 49 -11.87 -4.59 1.91
N ILE A 50 -10.94 -3.70 1.56
CA ILE A 50 -10.51 -2.57 2.39
C ILE A 50 -11.54 -1.46 2.18
N SER A 51 -12.34 -1.18 3.21
CA SER A 51 -13.36 -0.10 3.21
C SER A 51 -12.78 1.28 3.49
#